data_AF-A0A7C4JX23-F1
#
_entry.id   AF-A0A7C4JX23-F1
#
_cell.length_a   1.000
_cell.length_b   1.000
_cell.length_c   1.000
_cell.angle_alpha   90.00
_cell.angle_beta   90.00
_cell.angle_gamma   90.00
#
_symmetry.space_group_name_H-M   'P 1'
#
loop_
_entity.id
_entity.type
_entity.pdbx_description
1 polymer ?
#
loop_
_entity_poly.entity_id
_entity_poly.type
_entity_poly.pdbx_seq_one_letter_code
_entity_poly.pdbx_strand_id
1 'polypeptide(L)'
;MIFLLLLTAPKVYSQTSDTKALKKRDLTTRIWLGSHVLPGYGQVYNRDYWKIPIFYAGMSAMAYQGYQMNSDYKKWQKTYLALPTTDPDRERFKIKATEYRQNRNLYYAAATAFYLASVSDAVLVYNRGKHSPAAASILSTLVPGMGQAYNGAYWKIPVIYGGLSTFYFMIDWNNRGYNRFKTALFNLIDGDPTTVDEFNGTRTQEELRYYMDSYRRNRDLSALGFAVVYVLNIIDANVDGYLYDWNVDDNLTFRVEPAVFNPSQNLTFSTPAFGVSCRVTF
;
A
#
# COMPACT_ATOMS: atom_id res chain seq x y z
N MET A 1 -8.07 5.91 -57.05
CA MET A 1 -7.66 7.34 -57.09
C MET A 1 -8.47 8.13 -56.05
N ILE A 2 -8.35 7.75 -54.77
CA ILE A 2 -8.92 8.45 -53.60
C ILE A 2 -7.95 8.16 -52.45
N PHE A 3 -6.79 8.81 -52.46
CA PHE A 3 -5.88 8.83 -51.31
C PHE A 3 -4.83 9.93 -51.49
N LEU A 4 -5.26 11.18 -51.65
CA LEU A 4 -4.33 12.32 -51.66
C LEU A 4 -5.07 13.66 -51.49
N LEU A 5 -5.63 13.97 -50.31
CA LEU A 5 -6.16 15.32 -50.01
C LEU A 5 -6.47 15.59 -48.52
N LEU A 6 -5.54 15.26 -47.60
CA LEU A 6 -5.66 15.63 -46.17
C LEU A 6 -4.36 16.22 -45.58
N LEU A 7 -3.59 16.97 -46.37
CA LEU A 7 -2.31 17.55 -45.94
C LEU A 7 -2.20 19.08 -46.05
N THR A 8 -3.29 19.82 -45.94
CA THR A 8 -3.22 21.29 -45.86
C THR A 8 -4.22 21.86 -44.85
N ALA A 9 -3.93 21.69 -43.56
CA ALA A 9 -4.44 22.61 -42.54
C ALA A 9 -3.34 23.67 -42.28
N PRO A 10 -3.66 24.98 -42.33
CA PRO A 10 -2.67 26.01 -42.03
C PRO A 10 -2.31 25.94 -40.54
N LYS A 11 -1.01 25.85 -40.24
CA LYS A 11 -0.48 25.99 -38.89
C LYS A 11 -0.66 27.44 -38.42
N VAL A 12 -1.58 27.65 -37.49
CA VAL A 12 -1.60 28.88 -36.69
C VAL A 12 -0.44 28.79 -35.69
N TYR A 13 0.61 29.56 -35.94
CA TYR A 13 1.72 29.74 -34.99
C TYR A 13 1.32 30.81 -33.98
N SER A 14 1.01 30.43 -32.74
CA SER A 14 1.16 31.35 -31.61
C SER A 14 2.62 31.31 -31.17
N GLN A 15 3.38 32.36 -31.52
CA GLN A 15 4.69 32.61 -30.93
C GLN A 15 4.50 33.09 -29.48
N THR A 16 4.81 32.23 -28.52
CA THR A 16 5.40 32.67 -27.24
C THR A 16 6.77 32.01 -27.16
N SER A 17 7.79 32.84 -27.40
CA SER A 17 9.19 32.51 -27.21
C SER A 17 9.47 32.39 -25.72
N ASP A 18 9.26 31.21 -25.19
CA ASP A 18 9.89 30.78 -23.96
C ASP A 18 10.59 29.47 -24.29
N THR A 19 11.92 29.49 -24.33
CA THR A 19 12.73 28.28 -24.53
C THR A 19 12.46 27.35 -23.36
N LYS A 20 11.40 26.54 -23.48
CA LYS A 20 11.12 25.41 -22.60
C LYS A 20 12.37 24.54 -22.63
N ALA A 21 13.23 24.70 -21.64
CA ALA A 21 14.24 23.72 -21.29
C ALA A 21 13.52 22.36 -21.36
N LEU A 22 13.95 21.48 -22.27
CA LEU A 22 13.39 20.15 -22.44
C LEU A 22 13.17 19.56 -21.05
N LYS A 23 11.90 19.42 -20.63
CA LYS A 23 11.55 18.91 -19.30
C LYS A 23 12.31 17.60 -19.15
N LYS A 24 13.36 17.60 -18.31
CA LYS A 24 14.26 16.45 -18.16
C LYS A 24 13.38 15.26 -17.81
N ARG A 25 13.44 14.21 -18.62
CA ARG A 25 12.65 13.00 -18.40
C ARG A 25 12.87 12.54 -16.96
N ASP A 26 11.78 12.35 -16.21
CA ASP A 26 11.88 11.81 -14.87
C ASP A 26 12.33 10.35 -14.96
N LEU A 27 13.45 10.02 -14.30
CA LEU A 27 14.06 8.69 -14.37
C LEU A 27 13.67 7.84 -13.16
N THR A 28 12.80 8.35 -12.27
CA THR A 28 12.29 7.65 -11.09
C THR A 28 11.74 6.26 -11.42
N THR A 29 10.96 6.13 -12.50
CA THR A 29 10.44 4.82 -12.96
C THR A 29 11.54 3.86 -13.38
N ARG A 30 12.62 4.34 -14.02
CA ARG A 30 13.76 3.48 -14.42
C ARG A 30 14.59 3.06 -13.22
N ILE A 31 14.74 3.94 -12.23
CA ILE A 31 15.39 3.63 -10.95
C ILE A 31 14.62 2.52 -10.22
N TRP A 32 13.29 2.63 -10.16
CA TRP A 32 12.43 1.62 -9.57
C TRP A 32 12.49 0.28 -10.32
N LEU A 33 12.36 0.30 -11.64
CA LEU A 33 12.44 -0.91 -12.47
C LEU A 33 13.80 -1.61 -12.33
N GLY A 34 14.90 -0.86 -12.39
CA GLY A 34 16.23 -1.42 -12.22
C GLY A 34 16.46 -1.95 -10.81
N SER A 35 15.84 -1.34 -9.79
CA SER A 35 15.95 -1.79 -8.39
C SER A 35 15.20 -3.10 -8.12
N HIS A 36 14.19 -3.45 -8.92
CA HIS A 36 13.54 -4.77 -8.87
C HIS A 36 14.45 -5.90 -9.37
N VAL A 37 15.31 -5.59 -10.33
CA VAL A 37 16.21 -6.58 -10.94
C VAL A 37 17.46 -6.75 -10.09
N LEU A 38 18.04 -5.64 -9.62
CA LEU A 38 19.26 -5.64 -8.82
C LEU A 38 19.08 -4.73 -7.60
N PRO A 39 19.09 -5.28 -6.38
CA PRO A 39 19.18 -4.48 -5.17
C PRO A 39 20.38 -3.52 -5.27
N GLY A 40 20.17 -2.23 -4.98
CA GLY A 40 21.21 -1.20 -5.09
C GLY A 40 21.36 -0.53 -6.47
N TYR A 41 20.60 -0.93 -7.50
CA TYR A 41 20.63 -0.25 -8.82
C TYR A 41 20.34 1.25 -8.72
N GLY A 42 19.36 1.64 -7.88
CA GLY A 42 19.07 3.05 -7.65
C GLY A 42 20.22 3.83 -6.98
N GLN A 43 21.07 3.16 -6.18
CA GLN A 43 22.22 3.80 -5.54
C GLN A 43 23.34 4.07 -6.55
N VAL A 44 23.54 3.19 -7.52
CA VAL A 44 24.44 3.42 -8.67
C VAL A 44 24.02 4.68 -9.41
N TYR A 45 22.72 4.82 -9.66
CA TYR A 45 22.18 6.00 -10.33
C TYR A 45 22.44 7.29 -9.53
N ASN A 46 22.29 7.23 -8.20
CA ASN A 46 22.55 8.34 -7.28
C ASN A 46 24.04 8.59 -7.00
N ARG A 47 24.96 7.78 -7.56
CA ARG A 47 26.40 7.78 -7.28
C ARG A 47 26.78 7.47 -5.81
N ASP A 48 25.86 6.87 -5.06
CA ASP A 48 26.03 6.49 -3.65
C ASP A 48 26.54 5.04 -3.53
N TYR A 49 27.63 4.71 -4.23
CA TYR A 49 28.15 3.33 -4.32
C TYR A 49 28.54 2.73 -2.95
N TRP A 50 28.94 3.58 -2.01
CA TRP A 50 29.35 3.18 -0.66
C TRP A 50 28.22 2.53 0.14
N LYS A 51 26.96 2.81 -0.20
CA LYS A 51 25.80 2.21 0.46
C LYS A 51 25.55 0.77 0.02
N ILE A 52 25.98 0.39 -1.20
CA ILE A 52 25.70 -0.92 -1.78
C ILE A 52 26.24 -2.05 -0.89
N PRO A 53 27.52 -2.05 -0.44
CA PRO A 53 28.03 -3.07 0.47
C PRO A 53 27.23 -3.19 1.77
N ILE A 54 26.75 -2.07 2.32
CA ILE A 54 25.99 -2.06 3.58
C ILE A 54 24.64 -2.76 3.40
N PHE A 55 23.91 -2.46 2.33
CA PHE A 55 22.64 -3.12 2.06
C PHE A 55 22.81 -4.60 1.75
N TYR A 56 23.81 -4.98 0.93
CA TYR A 56 24.08 -6.39 0.65
C TYR A 56 24.54 -7.16 1.89
N ALA A 57 25.41 -6.57 2.71
CA ALA A 57 25.86 -7.18 3.96
C ALA A 57 24.69 -7.37 4.94
N GLY A 58 23.85 -6.35 5.12
CA GLY A 58 22.66 -6.42 5.98
C GLY A 58 21.67 -7.48 5.52
N MET A 59 21.28 -7.46 4.23
CA MET A 59 20.34 -8.44 3.68
C MET A 59 20.89 -9.87 3.73
N SER A 60 22.15 -10.08 3.34
CA SER A 60 22.78 -11.40 3.34
C SER A 60 22.94 -11.97 4.75
N ALA A 61 23.33 -11.13 5.72
CA ALA A 61 23.40 -11.54 7.11
C ALA A 61 22.03 -11.99 7.64
N MET A 62 20.97 -11.22 7.39
CA MET A 62 19.61 -11.59 7.83
C MET A 62 19.10 -12.83 7.12
N ALA A 63 19.34 -12.97 5.81
CA ALA A 63 18.96 -14.17 5.05
C ALA A 63 19.71 -15.42 5.55
N TYR A 64 21.00 -15.28 5.86
CA TYR A 64 21.82 -16.37 6.43
C TYR A 64 21.31 -16.80 7.81
N GLN A 65 21.00 -15.84 8.68
CA GLN A 65 20.39 -16.12 9.99
C GLN A 65 19.03 -16.81 9.83
N GLY A 66 18.19 -16.34 8.90
CA GLY A 66 16.92 -16.98 8.56
C GLY A 66 17.09 -18.42 8.07
N TYR A 67 18.11 -18.69 7.24
CA TYR A 67 18.43 -20.03 6.77
C TYR A 67 18.84 -20.96 7.91
N GLN A 68 19.69 -20.49 8.83
CA GLN A 68 20.10 -21.25 10.01
C GLN A 68 18.89 -21.60 10.89
N MET A 69 18.05 -20.60 11.21
CA MET A 69 16.83 -20.82 11.98
C MET A 69 15.85 -21.77 11.30
N ASN A 70 15.80 -21.80 9.96
CA ASN A 70 14.98 -22.74 9.21
C ASN A 70 15.50 -24.19 9.32
N SER A 71 16.82 -24.37 9.35
CA SER A 71 17.42 -25.68 9.56
C SER A 71 17.07 -26.22 10.95
N ASP A 72 17.23 -25.40 11.98
CA ASP A 72 16.88 -25.77 13.36
C ASP A 72 15.38 -26.02 13.51
N TYR A 73 14.54 -25.16 12.93
CA TYR A 73 13.09 -25.37 12.87
C TYR A 73 12.75 -26.76 12.33
N LYS A 74 13.34 -27.18 11.20
CA LYS A 74 13.10 -28.51 10.62
C LYS A 74 13.55 -29.63 11.56
N LYS A 75 14.67 -29.47 12.25
CA LYS A 75 15.17 -30.44 13.23
C LYS A 75 14.16 -30.60 14.38
N TRP A 76 13.76 -29.50 15.01
CA TRP A 76 12.82 -29.51 16.13
C TRP A 76 11.42 -29.99 15.73
N GLN A 77 10.95 -29.60 14.53
CA GLN A 77 9.68 -30.06 14.00
C GLN A 77 9.67 -31.57 13.76
N LYS A 78 10.75 -32.13 13.21
CA LYS A 78 10.88 -33.58 13.03
C LYS A 78 10.86 -34.31 14.38
N THR A 79 11.56 -33.81 15.39
CA THR A 79 11.52 -34.39 16.74
C THR A 79 10.12 -34.33 17.33
N TYR A 80 9.42 -33.19 17.23
CA TYR A 80 8.04 -33.05 17.70
C TYR A 80 7.07 -34.05 17.02
N LEU A 81 7.21 -34.26 15.71
CA LEU A 81 6.37 -35.17 14.94
C LEU A 81 6.68 -36.65 15.21
N ALA A 82 7.92 -36.97 15.61
CA ALA A 82 8.35 -38.33 15.93
C ALA A 82 7.89 -38.80 17.32
N LEU A 83 7.53 -37.89 18.22
CA LEU A 83 7.13 -38.22 19.59
C LEU A 83 5.66 -38.66 19.67
N PRO A 84 5.34 -39.70 20.48
CA PRO A 84 3.97 -40.10 20.78
C PRO A 84 3.16 -38.96 21.41
N THR A 85 1.85 -38.97 21.23
CA THR A 85 0.93 -37.94 21.76
C THR A 85 0.92 -37.85 23.29
N THR A 86 1.28 -38.93 23.98
CA THR A 86 1.32 -39.08 25.44
C THR A 86 2.61 -38.59 26.11
N ASP A 87 3.64 -38.22 25.33
CA ASP A 87 4.93 -37.80 25.88
C ASP A 87 4.86 -36.38 26.46
N PRO A 88 5.21 -36.16 27.75
CA PRO A 88 5.21 -34.85 28.37
C PRO A 88 6.18 -33.84 27.71
N ASP A 89 7.26 -34.30 27.08
CA ASP A 89 8.23 -33.42 26.42
C ASP A 89 7.73 -32.88 25.07
N ARG A 90 6.69 -33.48 24.49
CA ARG A 90 6.15 -33.09 23.18
C ARG A 90 5.76 -31.62 23.11
N GLU A 91 5.14 -31.08 24.16
CA GLU A 91 4.77 -29.66 24.20
C GLU A 91 6.01 -28.75 24.28
N ARG A 92 7.10 -29.17 24.97
CA ARG A 92 8.36 -28.41 24.99
C ARG A 92 8.97 -28.31 23.59
N PHE A 93 9.00 -29.41 22.85
CA PHE A 93 9.49 -29.44 21.47
C PHE A 93 8.62 -28.62 20.52
N LYS A 94 7.30 -28.63 20.70
CA LYS A 94 6.36 -27.80 19.93
C LYS A 94 6.55 -26.31 20.16
N ILE A 95 6.75 -25.90 21.43
CA ILE A 95 7.07 -24.51 21.78
C ILE A 95 8.37 -24.11 21.10
N LYS A 96 9.42 -24.93 21.21
CA LYS A 96 10.71 -24.67 20.53
C LYS A 96 10.56 -24.56 19.02
N ALA A 97 9.88 -25.50 18.37
CA ALA A 97 9.64 -25.43 16.93
C ALA A 97 8.87 -24.16 16.53
N THR A 98 7.91 -23.72 17.35
CA THR A 98 7.16 -22.48 17.12
C THR A 98 8.03 -21.24 17.27
N GLU A 99 8.91 -21.20 18.27
CA GLU A 99 9.89 -20.14 18.51
C GLU A 99 10.84 -19.99 17.30
N TYR A 100 11.45 -21.09 16.84
CA TYR A 100 12.32 -21.06 15.65
C TYR A 100 11.57 -20.66 14.38
N ARG A 101 10.29 -21.04 14.24
CA ARG A 101 9.45 -20.60 13.12
C ARG A 101 9.23 -19.09 13.14
N GLN A 102 8.96 -18.52 14.31
CA GLN A 102 8.80 -17.07 14.49
C GLN A 102 10.10 -16.33 14.19
N ASN A 103 11.23 -16.78 14.74
CA ASN A 103 12.54 -16.18 14.52
C ASN A 103 12.95 -16.25 13.04
N ARG A 104 12.77 -17.40 12.38
CA ARG A 104 12.99 -17.55 10.94
C ARG A 104 12.17 -16.53 10.15
N ASN A 105 10.87 -16.44 10.43
CA ASN A 105 9.99 -15.50 9.73
C ASN A 105 10.42 -14.04 9.99
N LEU A 106 10.87 -13.72 11.20
CA LEU A 106 11.39 -12.41 11.55
C LEU A 106 12.65 -12.06 10.75
N TYR A 107 13.62 -12.97 10.63
CA TYR A 107 14.83 -12.72 9.84
C TYR A 107 14.54 -12.52 8.35
N TYR A 108 13.62 -13.30 7.76
CA TYR A 108 13.20 -13.08 6.38
C TYR A 108 12.42 -11.77 6.20
N ALA A 109 11.57 -11.41 7.17
CA ALA A 109 10.90 -10.11 7.19
C ALA A 109 11.91 -8.96 7.32
N ALA A 110 12.93 -9.10 8.16
CA ALA A 110 14.01 -8.12 8.32
C ALA A 110 14.83 -7.97 7.03
N ALA A 111 15.20 -9.07 6.37
CA ALA A 111 15.87 -9.03 5.07
C ALA A 111 15.02 -8.29 4.01
N THR A 112 13.71 -8.57 4.00
CA THR A 112 12.75 -7.88 3.11
C THR A 112 12.64 -6.39 3.44
N ALA A 113 12.58 -6.03 4.72
CA ALA A 113 12.52 -4.64 5.17
C ALA A 113 13.81 -3.88 4.79
N PHE A 114 14.98 -4.51 4.92
CA PHE A 114 16.25 -3.95 4.45
C PHE A 114 16.24 -3.70 2.94
N TYR A 115 15.73 -4.65 2.16
CA TYR A 115 15.56 -4.47 0.71
C TYR A 115 14.64 -3.28 0.41
N LEU A 116 13.44 -3.24 1.00
CA LEU A 116 12.49 -2.14 0.80
C LEU A 116 13.10 -0.80 1.18
N ALA A 117 13.78 -0.71 2.32
CA ALA A 117 14.48 0.50 2.76
C ALA A 117 15.55 0.94 1.75
N SER A 118 16.28 0.00 1.16
CA SER A 118 17.30 0.31 0.14
C SER A 118 16.70 0.92 -1.13
N VAL A 119 15.53 0.43 -1.56
CA VAL A 119 14.83 0.94 -2.74
C VAL A 119 14.20 2.30 -2.42
N SER A 120 13.57 2.43 -1.25
CA SER A 120 12.98 3.69 -0.79
C SER A 120 14.03 4.80 -0.64
N ASP A 121 15.18 4.51 -0.02
CA ASP A 121 16.29 5.48 0.09
C ASP A 121 16.74 5.95 -1.29
N ALA A 122 16.92 5.03 -2.24
CA ALA A 122 17.34 5.40 -3.58
C ALA A 122 16.31 6.31 -4.29
N VAL A 123 15.02 6.02 -4.16
CA VAL A 123 13.94 6.83 -4.76
C VAL A 123 13.87 8.21 -4.10
N LEU A 124 14.00 8.29 -2.78
CA LEU A 124 13.97 9.54 -2.02
C LEU A 124 15.17 10.43 -2.32
N VAL A 125 16.38 9.85 -2.32
CA VAL A 125 17.63 10.59 -2.61
C VAL A 125 17.60 11.13 -4.04
N TYR A 126 17.11 10.37 -5.02
CA TYR A 126 17.00 10.83 -6.40
C TYR A 126 16.04 12.03 -6.57
N ASN A 127 14.98 12.05 -5.77
CA ASN A 127 13.97 13.12 -5.79
C ASN A 127 14.20 14.17 -4.71
N ARG A 128 15.39 14.23 -4.11
CA ARG A 128 15.70 15.29 -3.15
C ARG A 128 15.68 16.66 -3.85
N GLY A 129 14.85 17.57 -3.34
CA GLY A 129 14.69 18.92 -3.90
C GLY A 129 13.72 19.02 -5.09
N LYS A 130 13.00 17.96 -5.43
CA LYS A 130 11.90 17.99 -6.41
C LYS A 130 10.78 17.03 -6.00
N HIS A 131 9.52 17.44 -6.14
CA HIS A 131 8.41 16.51 -5.96
C HIS A 131 8.10 15.77 -7.26
N SER A 132 8.14 14.44 -7.22
CA SER A 132 7.76 13.60 -8.37
C SER A 132 6.53 12.75 -8.03
N PRO A 133 5.44 12.83 -8.82
CA PRO A 133 4.28 11.94 -8.68
C PRO A 133 4.64 10.45 -8.83
N ALA A 134 5.63 10.15 -9.68
CA ALA A 134 6.13 8.79 -9.85
C ALA A 134 6.82 8.29 -8.57
N ALA A 135 7.55 9.15 -7.87
CA ALA A 135 8.16 8.81 -6.59
C ALA A 135 7.10 8.49 -5.54
N ALA A 136 6.07 9.32 -5.43
CA ALA A 136 4.95 9.10 -4.50
C ALA A 136 4.26 7.75 -4.77
N SER A 137 3.98 7.45 -6.04
CA SER A 137 3.36 6.18 -6.46
C SER A 137 4.22 4.97 -6.10
N ILE A 138 5.52 5.05 -6.41
CA ILE A 138 6.49 3.99 -6.14
C ILE A 138 6.61 3.75 -4.64
N LEU A 139 6.73 4.82 -3.85
CA LEU A 139 6.82 4.72 -2.40
C LEU A 139 5.56 4.09 -1.82
N SER A 140 4.37 4.51 -2.28
CA SER A 140 3.09 3.91 -1.87
C SER A 140 2.99 2.42 -2.22
N THR A 141 3.56 2.02 -3.36
CA THR A 141 3.62 0.61 -3.77
C THR A 141 4.53 -0.21 -2.84
N LEU A 142 5.69 0.32 -2.48
CA LEU A 142 6.65 -0.37 -1.61
C LEU A 142 6.09 -0.56 -0.20
N VAL A 143 5.53 0.51 0.38
CA VAL A 143 4.95 0.50 1.72
C VAL A 143 3.68 1.36 1.68
N PRO A 144 2.50 0.79 2.01
CA PRO A 144 1.26 1.55 2.02
C PRO A 144 1.37 2.81 2.87
N GLY A 145 0.98 3.94 2.27
CA GLY A 145 1.03 5.25 2.92
C GLY A 145 2.39 5.96 2.90
N MET A 146 3.47 5.34 2.43
CA MET A 146 4.78 6.01 2.30
C MET A 146 4.78 7.08 1.20
N GLY A 147 3.95 6.92 0.15
CA GLY A 147 3.66 8.00 -0.81
C GLY A 147 2.98 9.21 -0.16
N GLN A 148 2.12 8.98 0.84
CA GLN A 148 1.45 10.05 1.57
C GLN A 148 2.35 10.74 2.59
N ALA A 149 3.28 10.00 3.20
CA ALA A 149 4.36 10.61 3.95
C ALA A 149 5.24 11.50 3.05
N TYR A 150 5.56 11.05 1.84
CA TYR A 150 6.33 11.84 0.86
C TYR A 150 5.61 13.12 0.42
N ASN A 151 4.29 13.07 0.22
CA ASN A 151 3.48 14.25 -0.11
C ASN A 151 3.15 15.14 1.11
N GLY A 152 3.54 14.75 2.33
CA GLY A 152 3.22 15.47 3.58
C GLY A 152 1.81 15.23 4.13
N ALA A 153 1.02 14.36 3.49
CA ALA A 153 -0.35 14.02 3.88
C ALA A 153 -0.41 12.91 4.94
N TYR A 154 0.26 13.10 6.08
CA TYR A 154 0.39 12.09 7.15
C TYR A 154 -0.96 11.63 7.72
N TRP A 155 -1.97 12.49 7.74
CA TRP A 155 -3.30 12.18 8.27
C TRP A 155 -4.00 11.04 7.51
N LYS A 156 -3.64 10.82 6.24
CA LYS A 156 -4.20 9.73 5.43
C LYS A 156 -3.64 8.36 5.83
N ILE A 157 -2.47 8.30 6.47
CA ILE A 157 -1.78 7.06 6.80
C ILE A 157 -2.64 6.18 7.75
N PRO A 158 -3.17 6.68 8.88
CA PRO A 158 -4.08 5.90 9.72
C PRO A 158 -5.30 5.36 8.96
N VAL A 159 -5.84 6.12 8.01
CA VAL A 159 -7.01 5.71 7.20
C VAL A 159 -6.66 4.55 6.28
N ILE A 160 -5.51 4.62 5.60
CA ILE A 160 -5.00 3.55 4.73
C ILE A 160 -4.79 2.27 5.53
N TYR A 161 -4.10 2.37 6.67
CA TYR A 161 -3.87 1.22 7.55
C TYR A 161 -5.18 0.73 8.19
N GLY A 162 -6.14 1.59 8.47
CA GLY A 162 -7.48 1.23 8.92
C GLY A 162 -8.21 0.37 7.88
N GLY A 163 -8.20 0.79 6.61
CA GLY A 163 -8.80 0.02 5.51
C GLY A 163 -8.11 -1.33 5.30
N LEU A 164 -6.78 -1.33 5.18
CA LEU A 164 -5.99 -2.55 4.96
C LEU A 164 -6.12 -3.53 6.13
N SER A 165 -6.03 -3.06 7.38
CA SER A 165 -6.17 -3.91 8.57
C SER A 165 -7.56 -4.50 8.69
N THR A 166 -8.61 -3.74 8.35
CA THR A 166 -9.99 -4.23 8.35
C THR A 166 -10.16 -5.39 7.39
N PHE A 167 -9.74 -5.23 6.12
CA PHE A 167 -9.85 -6.32 5.15
C PHE A 167 -8.93 -7.49 5.50
N TYR A 168 -7.72 -7.24 6.02
CA TYR A 168 -6.84 -8.30 6.50
C TYR A 168 -7.49 -9.13 7.61
N PHE A 169 -8.11 -8.47 8.59
CA PHE A 169 -8.85 -9.15 9.65
C PHE A 169 -10.01 -9.97 9.09
N MET A 170 -10.78 -9.43 8.13
CA MET A 170 -11.85 -10.16 7.47
C MET A 170 -11.34 -11.38 6.69
N ILE A 171 -10.21 -11.27 5.99
CA ILE A 171 -9.57 -12.40 5.29
C ILE A 171 -9.20 -13.49 6.29
N ASP A 172 -8.50 -13.13 7.37
CA ASP A 172 -8.04 -14.07 8.38
C ASP A 172 -9.22 -14.76 9.11
N TRP A 173 -10.24 -13.98 9.49
CA TRP A 173 -11.47 -14.48 10.09
C TRP A 173 -12.17 -15.50 9.18
N ASN A 174 -12.39 -15.13 7.91
CA ASN A 174 -13.04 -16.02 6.94
C ASN A 174 -12.16 -17.23 6.60
N ASN A 175 -10.84 -17.09 6.58
CA ASN A 175 -9.92 -18.20 6.32
C ASN A 175 -9.89 -19.22 7.47
N ARG A 176 -9.96 -18.76 8.73
CA ARG A 176 -10.14 -19.66 9.88
C ARG A 176 -11.46 -20.42 9.79
N GLY A 177 -12.55 -19.72 9.48
CA GLY A 177 -13.85 -20.33 9.24
C GLY A 177 -13.78 -21.39 8.13
N TYR A 178 -13.23 -21.02 6.98
CA TYR A 178 -13.03 -21.94 5.85
C TYR A 178 -12.25 -23.20 6.24
N ASN A 179 -11.10 -23.05 6.92
CA ASN A 179 -10.28 -24.21 7.32
C ASN A 179 -11.00 -25.08 8.35
N ARG A 180 -11.75 -24.47 9.26
CA ARG A 180 -12.56 -25.16 10.26
C ARG A 180 -13.61 -26.06 9.60
N PHE A 181 -14.46 -25.51 8.73
CA PHE A 181 -15.47 -26.30 8.00
C PHE A 181 -14.88 -27.27 6.97
N LYS A 182 -13.73 -26.95 6.38
CA LYS A 182 -13.00 -27.85 5.48
C LYS A 182 -12.51 -29.10 6.22
N THR A 183 -11.92 -28.93 7.40
CA THR A 183 -11.47 -30.06 8.23
C THR A 183 -12.65 -30.90 8.70
N ALA A 184 -13.74 -30.25 9.14
CA ALA A 184 -14.99 -30.92 9.51
C ALA A 184 -15.55 -31.79 8.38
N LEU A 185 -15.65 -31.23 7.17
CA LEU A 185 -16.11 -31.93 5.99
C LEU A 185 -15.18 -33.09 5.60
N PHE A 186 -13.87 -32.89 5.72
CA PHE A 186 -12.88 -33.94 5.45
C PHE A 186 -13.04 -35.12 6.40
N ASN A 187 -13.14 -34.86 7.70
CA ASN A 187 -13.33 -35.87 8.75
C ASN A 187 -14.62 -36.69 8.55
N LEU A 188 -15.70 -36.06 8.08
CA LEU A 188 -16.98 -36.75 7.81
C LEU A 188 -16.88 -37.72 6.62
N ILE A 189 -16.05 -37.38 5.62
CA ILE A 189 -15.90 -38.18 4.39
C ILE A 189 -14.81 -39.27 4.53
N ASP A 190 -13.87 -39.11 5.48
CA ASP A 190 -12.70 -39.99 5.65
C ASP A 190 -13.06 -41.45 5.99
N GLY A 191 -14.29 -41.71 6.46
CA GLY A 191 -14.81 -43.06 6.68
C GLY A 191 -14.24 -43.80 7.90
N ASP A 192 -13.40 -43.14 8.70
CA ASP A 192 -12.87 -43.68 9.95
C ASP A 192 -13.84 -43.41 11.12
N PRO A 193 -14.42 -44.47 11.75
CA PRO A 193 -15.38 -44.32 12.85
C PRO A 193 -14.77 -43.75 14.15
N THR A 194 -13.44 -43.59 14.23
CA THR A 194 -12.76 -42.95 15.38
C THR A 194 -12.58 -41.44 15.20
N THR A 195 -12.77 -40.92 13.99
CA THR A 195 -12.59 -39.50 13.68
C THR A 195 -13.90 -38.76 13.90
N VAL A 196 -14.03 -38.09 15.04
CA VAL A 196 -15.22 -37.29 15.37
C VAL A 196 -15.02 -35.85 14.88
N ASP A 197 -15.94 -35.36 14.06
CA ASP A 197 -16.01 -33.95 13.67
C ASP A 197 -16.28 -33.03 14.88
N GLU A 198 -15.82 -31.79 14.84
CA GLU A 198 -16.08 -30.79 15.88
C GLU A 198 -17.57 -30.49 16.11
N PHE A 199 -18.43 -30.81 15.13
CA PHE A 199 -19.89 -30.69 15.26
C PHE A 199 -20.57 -32.00 15.66
N ASN A 200 -19.82 -33.07 15.95
CA ASN A 200 -20.33 -34.39 16.36
C ASN A 200 -21.47 -34.92 15.44
N GLY A 201 -21.41 -34.66 14.13
CA GLY A 201 -22.45 -35.07 13.18
C GLY A 201 -23.78 -34.32 13.29
N THR A 202 -23.85 -33.25 14.08
CA THR A 202 -25.05 -32.38 14.20
C THR A 202 -25.31 -31.60 12.90
N ARG A 203 -24.30 -31.47 12.03
CA ARG A 203 -24.35 -30.76 10.76
C ARG A 203 -24.28 -31.76 9.62
N THR A 204 -25.15 -31.59 8.63
CA THR A 204 -25.15 -32.40 7.41
C THR A 204 -23.95 -32.07 6.52
N GLN A 205 -23.58 -32.99 5.63
CA GLN A 205 -22.49 -32.78 4.67
C GLN A 205 -22.75 -31.55 3.78
N GLU A 206 -24.01 -31.36 3.37
CA GLU A 206 -24.48 -30.23 2.57
C GLU A 206 -24.33 -28.91 3.32
N GLU A 207 -24.68 -28.87 4.60
CA GLU A 207 -24.52 -27.67 5.44
C GLU A 207 -23.04 -27.31 5.62
N LEU A 208 -22.18 -28.29 5.92
CA LEU A 208 -20.73 -28.06 6.05
C LEU A 208 -20.13 -27.51 4.75
N ARG A 209 -20.54 -28.07 3.61
CA ARG A 209 -20.13 -27.58 2.28
C ARG A 209 -20.63 -26.15 2.03
N TYR A 210 -21.89 -25.86 2.36
CA TYR A 210 -22.46 -24.52 2.23
C TYR A 210 -21.69 -23.48 3.05
N TYR A 211 -21.40 -23.77 4.33
CA TYR A 211 -20.62 -22.85 5.17
C TYR A 211 -19.19 -22.69 4.65
N MET A 212 -18.52 -23.78 4.29
CA MET A 212 -17.19 -23.74 3.69
C MET A 212 -17.15 -22.85 2.44
N ASP A 213 -18.07 -23.03 1.49
CA ASP A 213 -18.13 -22.25 0.26
C ASP A 213 -18.47 -20.77 0.55
N SER A 214 -19.34 -20.50 1.53
CA SER A 214 -19.67 -19.15 1.99
C SER A 214 -18.44 -18.43 2.56
N TYR A 215 -17.69 -19.09 3.46
CA TYR A 215 -16.45 -18.54 4.01
C TYR A 215 -15.36 -18.36 2.94
N ARG A 216 -15.26 -19.28 1.98
CA ARG A 216 -14.37 -19.13 0.82
C ARG A 216 -14.71 -17.88 0.03
N ARG A 217 -15.98 -17.70 -0.35
CA ARG A 217 -16.45 -16.53 -1.10
C ARG A 217 -16.19 -15.22 -0.35
N ASN A 218 -16.47 -15.17 0.94
CA ASN A 218 -16.27 -13.97 1.76
C ASN A 218 -14.78 -13.66 1.95
N ARG A 219 -13.92 -14.67 2.10
CA ARG A 219 -12.46 -14.49 2.12
C ARG A 219 -11.98 -13.89 0.81
N ASP A 220 -12.44 -14.44 -0.32
CA ASP A 220 -12.00 -14.00 -1.65
C ASP A 220 -12.51 -12.56 -1.95
N LEU A 221 -13.74 -12.23 -1.53
CA LEU A 221 -14.27 -10.85 -1.58
C LEU A 221 -13.47 -9.89 -0.69
N SER A 222 -13.09 -10.32 0.52
CA SER A 222 -12.26 -9.52 1.43
C SER A 222 -10.85 -9.31 0.86
N ALA A 223 -10.29 -10.32 0.20
CA ALA A 223 -9.02 -10.22 -0.50
C ALA A 223 -9.09 -9.25 -1.70
N LEU A 224 -10.21 -9.26 -2.43
CA LEU A 224 -10.47 -8.26 -3.47
C LEU A 224 -10.57 -6.85 -2.89
N GLY A 225 -11.31 -6.66 -1.80
CA GLY A 225 -11.42 -5.38 -1.10
C GLY A 225 -10.06 -4.87 -0.61
N PHE A 226 -9.23 -5.75 -0.04
CA PHE A 226 -7.86 -5.43 0.32
C PHE A 226 -7.04 -4.93 -0.87
N ALA A 227 -7.11 -5.63 -2.01
CA ALA A 227 -6.41 -5.24 -3.22
C ALA A 227 -6.90 -3.89 -3.77
N VAL A 228 -8.21 -3.63 -3.72
CA VAL A 228 -8.79 -2.34 -4.11
C VAL A 228 -8.25 -1.21 -3.24
N VAL A 229 -8.27 -1.37 -1.91
CA VAL A 229 -7.71 -0.35 -0.99
C VAL A 229 -6.22 -0.11 -1.26
N TYR A 230 -5.47 -1.18 -1.50
CA TYR A 230 -4.05 -1.07 -1.82
C TYR A 230 -3.80 -0.30 -3.13
N VAL A 231 -4.56 -0.57 -4.19
CA VAL A 231 -4.46 0.17 -5.47
C VAL A 231 -4.90 1.62 -5.31
N LEU A 232 -5.99 1.88 -4.59
CA LEU A 232 -6.46 3.23 -4.29
C LEU A 232 -5.41 4.04 -3.53
N ASN A 233 -4.70 3.42 -2.59
CA ASN A 233 -3.59 4.05 -1.89
C ASN A 233 -2.45 4.49 -2.84
N ILE A 234 -2.18 3.74 -3.91
CA ILE A 234 -1.17 4.11 -4.91
C ILE A 234 -1.67 5.27 -5.77
N ILE A 235 -2.91 5.19 -6.25
CA ILE A 235 -3.52 6.22 -7.10
C ILE A 235 -3.65 7.54 -6.35
N ASP A 236 -4.13 7.51 -5.10
CA ASP A 236 -4.27 8.70 -4.25
C ASP A 236 -2.92 9.41 -4.05
N ALA A 237 -1.85 8.65 -3.80
CA ALA A 237 -0.50 9.23 -3.68
C ALA A 237 0.02 9.84 -4.99
N ASN A 238 -0.33 9.24 -6.14
CA ASN A 238 0.03 9.78 -7.44
C ASN A 238 -0.69 11.10 -7.73
N VAL A 239 -2.00 11.15 -7.48
CA VAL A 239 -2.83 12.35 -7.69
C VAL A 239 -2.37 13.48 -6.78
N ASP A 240 -2.14 13.21 -5.49
CA ASP A 240 -1.58 14.19 -4.56
C ASP A 240 -0.22 14.71 -5.05
N GLY A 241 0.62 13.83 -5.60
CA GLY A 241 1.91 14.22 -6.16
C GLY A 241 1.80 15.15 -7.37
N TYR A 242 0.77 15.01 -8.22
CA TYR A 242 0.52 15.93 -9.33
C TYR A 242 -0.02 17.28 -8.87
N LEU A 243 -0.78 17.30 -7.77
CA LEU A 243 -1.37 18.50 -7.20
C LEU A 243 -0.42 19.23 -6.24
N TYR A 244 0.73 18.64 -5.90
CA TYR A 244 1.69 19.22 -4.95
C TYR A 244 2.19 20.61 -5.36
N ASP A 245 2.53 20.79 -6.64
CA ASP A 245 3.03 22.07 -7.17
C ASP A 245 1.88 23.03 -7.56
N TRP A 246 0.62 22.63 -7.39
CA TRP A 246 -0.53 23.48 -7.69
C TRP A 246 -0.67 24.51 -6.58
N ASN A 247 -0.24 25.75 -6.85
CA ASN A 247 -0.33 26.85 -5.90
C ASN A 247 -1.80 27.17 -5.62
N VAL A 248 -2.33 26.63 -4.52
CA VAL A 248 -3.56 27.12 -3.92
C VAL A 248 -3.13 28.28 -3.04
N ASP A 249 -3.18 29.51 -3.57
CA ASP A 249 -2.90 30.68 -2.74
C ASP A 249 -3.86 30.69 -1.54
N ASP A 250 -3.31 30.63 -0.32
CA ASP A 250 -4.05 30.76 0.95
C ASP A 250 -4.73 32.14 1.09
N ASN A 251 -4.51 33.04 0.14
CA ASN A 251 -5.15 34.36 0.09
C ASN A 251 -6.59 34.35 -0.44
N LEU A 252 -7.19 33.17 -0.69
CA LEU A 252 -8.62 33.01 -0.91
C LEU A 252 -9.40 33.31 0.39
N THR A 253 -9.40 34.59 0.78
CA THR A 253 -10.10 35.08 1.96
C THR A 253 -11.49 35.51 1.54
N PHE A 254 -12.50 34.85 2.10
CA PHE A 254 -13.87 35.32 2.03
C PHE A 254 -14.09 36.35 3.13
N ARG A 255 -14.13 37.64 2.77
CA ARG A 255 -14.37 38.72 3.73
C ARG A 255 -15.83 39.18 3.61
N VAL A 256 -16.56 39.02 4.70
CA VAL A 256 -17.92 39.54 4.87
C VAL A 256 -17.83 40.77 5.76
N GLU A 257 -18.21 41.93 5.22
CA GLU A 257 -18.19 43.19 5.97
C GLU A 257 -19.53 43.93 5.87
N PRO A 258 -19.99 44.59 6.95
CA PRO A 258 -21.19 45.42 6.90
C PRO A 258 -20.99 46.57 5.92
N ALA A 259 -21.93 46.75 4.99
CA ALA A 259 -21.90 47.81 4.00
C ALA A 259 -23.05 48.80 4.23
N VAL A 260 -22.75 50.09 4.21
CA VAL A 260 -23.75 51.15 4.25
C VAL A 260 -23.90 51.70 2.84
N PHE A 261 -25.09 51.54 2.26
CA PHE A 261 -25.44 52.04 0.95
C PHE A 261 -26.16 53.38 1.12
N ASN A 262 -25.56 54.43 0.55
CA ASN A 262 -26.25 55.71 0.39
C ASN A 262 -26.87 55.74 -1.01
N PRO A 263 -28.21 55.68 -1.14
CA PRO A 263 -28.86 55.75 -2.45
C PRO A 263 -28.53 57.09 -3.11
N SER A 264 -28.17 57.06 -4.40
CA SER A 264 -27.75 58.22 -5.17
C SER A 264 -28.77 59.37 -5.16
N GLN A 265 -28.23 60.58 -5.28
CA GLN A 265 -28.76 61.92 -4.95
C GLN A 265 -30.07 62.41 -5.61
N ASN A 266 -31.04 61.55 -5.96
CA ASN A 266 -32.28 61.95 -6.63
C ASN A 266 -33.59 61.50 -5.93
N LEU A 267 -33.60 61.34 -4.61
CA LEU A 267 -34.81 61.13 -3.81
C LEU A 267 -34.78 62.01 -2.55
N THR A 268 -35.89 62.69 -2.26
CA THR A 268 -36.04 63.72 -1.19
C THR A 268 -35.92 63.15 0.24
N PHE A 269 -35.78 61.84 0.39
CA PHE A 269 -35.52 61.17 1.68
C PHE A 269 -34.33 60.22 1.53
N SER A 270 -33.20 60.59 2.15
CA SER A 270 -31.96 59.81 2.17
C SER A 270 -31.84 59.08 3.50
N THR A 271 -32.52 57.94 3.66
CA THR A 271 -32.27 57.05 4.81
C THR A 271 -31.13 56.09 4.48
N PRO A 272 -30.09 55.97 5.32
CA PRO A 272 -28.99 55.04 5.05
C PRO A 272 -29.51 53.60 5.08
N ALA A 273 -29.19 52.83 4.04
CA ALA A 273 -29.53 51.42 3.95
C ALA A 273 -28.34 50.57 4.41
N PHE A 274 -28.58 49.68 5.37
CA PHE A 274 -27.57 48.73 5.84
C PHE A 274 -27.70 47.43 5.05
N GLY A 275 -26.58 46.90 4.58
CA GLY A 275 -26.52 45.59 3.96
C GLY A 275 -25.18 44.92 4.22
N VAL A 276 -24.90 43.85 3.49
CA VAL A 276 -23.70 43.04 3.65
C VAL A 276 -22.95 43.05 2.33
N SER A 277 -21.66 43.38 2.38
CA SER A 277 -20.74 43.25 1.24
C SER A 277 -19.96 41.96 1.37
N CYS A 278 -19.95 41.17 0.30
CA CYS A 278 -19.14 39.95 0.19
C CYS A 278 -18.02 40.22 -0.81
N ARG A 279 -16.77 40.17 -0.36
CA ARG A 279 -15.60 40.27 -1.22
C ARG A 279 -14.85 38.94 -1.24
N VAL A 280 -14.63 38.43 -2.44
CA VAL A 280 -13.75 37.30 -2.72
C VAL A 280 -12.49 37.85 -3.38
N THR A 281 -11.34 37.66 -2.74
CA THR A 281 -10.02 37.91 -3.36
C THR A 281 -9.41 36.57 -3.77
N PHE A 282 -8.92 36.51 -5.00
CA PHE A 282 -8.17 35.39 -5.58
C PHE A 282 -6.84 35.91 -6.11
#